data_AF-H0I340-F1
#
_entry.id   AF-H0I340-F1
#
_cell.length_a   1.000
_cell.length_b   1.000
_cell.length_c   1.000
_cell.angle_alpha   90.00
_cell.angle_beta   90.00
_cell.angle_gamma   90.00
#
_symmetry.space_group_name_H-M   'P 1'
#
loop_
_entity.id
_entity.type
_entity.pdbx_description
1 polymer ?
#
loop_
_entity_poly.entity_id
_entity_poly.type
_entity_poly.pdbx_seq_one_letter_code
_entity_poly.pdbx_strand_id
1 'polypeptide(L)'
;MLDAITREGKIAIDDFRGEKPVLVGLYRGLHCPFCRRHIATISKLTPALNAKGIESLTVVNTPIERARLYLRYHPMPALLAASDPERASHRAFGLPNLQISEDETVWPYKATMSDVKAMRLNLPGEMPEPMDPFATLEYLNKKDGYEITEVDQQIIATGVGQLVGQFLLDRNGVVRWTFSEVLDGGLGAAPNSEEMMSAASEIGQ
;
A
#
# COMPACT_ATOMS: atom_id res chain seq x y z
N MET A 1 -5.95 -4.61 16.23
CA MET A 1 -7.29 -4.71 15.62
C MET A 1 -7.54 -3.48 14.78
N LEU A 2 -7.93 -3.67 13.52
CA LEU A 2 -8.25 -2.63 12.54
C LEU A 2 -9.72 -2.71 12.17
N ASP A 3 -10.33 -1.59 11.77
CA ASP A 3 -11.71 -1.59 11.30
C ASP A 3 -11.78 -2.12 9.86
N ALA A 4 -12.65 -3.09 9.62
CA ALA A 4 -12.78 -3.70 8.31
C ALA A 4 -13.58 -2.80 7.36
N ILE A 5 -13.04 -2.61 6.15
CA ILE A 5 -13.63 -1.75 5.12
C ILE A 5 -14.62 -2.56 4.27
N THR A 6 -14.24 -3.77 3.83
CA THR A 6 -15.03 -4.59 2.89
C THR A 6 -15.93 -5.62 3.55
N ARG A 7 -15.97 -5.65 4.89
CA ARG A 7 -16.90 -6.44 5.69
C ARG A 7 -17.21 -5.70 7.00
N GLU A 8 -18.23 -6.15 7.71
CA GLU A 8 -18.53 -5.63 9.04
C GLU A 8 -17.51 -6.08 10.10
N GLY A 9 -17.38 -5.28 11.15
CA GLY A 9 -16.56 -5.58 12.31
C GLY A 9 -15.08 -5.19 12.17
N LYS A 10 -14.22 -5.94 12.85
CA LYS A 10 -12.78 -5.69 12.94
C LYS A 10 -11.97 -6.87 12.40
N ILE A 11 -10.70 -6.62 12.11
CA ILE A 11 -9.74 -7.63 11.68
C ILE A 11 -8.35 -7.30 12.23
N ALA A 12 -7.60 -8.30 12.66
CA ALA A 12 -6.17 -8.19 12.90
C ALA A 12 -5.39 -9.05 11.92
N ILE A 13 -4.14 -8.63 11.66
CA ILE A 13 -3.18 -9.48 10.93
C ILE A 13 -2.96 -10.80 11.70
N ASP A 14 -3.02 -10.77 13.02
CA ASP A 14 -2.83 -11.95 13.87
C ASP A 14 -3.98 -12.97 13.77
N ASP A 15 -5.16 -12.58 13.24
CA ASP A 15 -6.29 -13.49 13.03
C ASP A 15 -5.95 -14.62 12.02
N PHE A 16 -4.87 -14.48 11.25
CA PHE A 16 -4.39 -15.49 10.30
C PHE A 16 -3.33 -16.43 10.88
N ARG A 17 -2.70 -16.06 12.01
CA ARG A 17 -1.63 -16.86 12.61
C ARG A 17 -2.19 -18.20 13.09
N GLY A 18 -1.48 -19.27 12.76
CA GLY A 18 -1.89 -20.65 13.03
C GLY A 18 -2.91 -21.21 12.03
N GLU A 19 -3.65 -20.35 11.32
CA GLU A 19 -4.73 -20.74 10.42
C GLU A 19 -4.26 -20.84 8.97
N LYS A 20 -3.63 -19.78 8.43
CA LYS A 20 -3.25 -19.71 7.01
C LYS A 20 -2.13 -18.68 6.75
N PRO A 21 -1.34 -18.83 5.68
CA PRO A 21 -0.49 -17.75 5.20
C PRO A 21 -1.33 -16.53 4.75
N VAL A 22 -0.75 -15.34 4.83
CA VAL A 22 -1.41 -14.09 4.45
C VAL A 22 -0.45 -13.14 3.74
N LEU A 23 -0.89 -12.56 2.63
CA LEU A 23 -0.26 -11.41 1.99
C LEU A 23 -0.83 -10.13 2.59
N VAL A 24 -0.02 -9.38 3.34
CA VAL A 24 -0.37 -8.09 3.93
C VAL A 24 0.20 -6.97 3.07
N GLY A 25 -0.68 -6.15 2.48
CA GLY A 25 -0.29 -4.93 1.78
C GLY A 25 -0.58 -3.70 2.63
N LEU A 26 0.45 -2.91 2.95
CA LEU A 26 0.35 -1.68 3.74
C LEU A 26 0.55 -0.46 2.85
N TYR A 27 -0.49 0.37 2.69
CA TYR A 27 -0.53 1.43 1.68
C TYR A 27 -0.81 2.80 2.27
N ARG A 28 -0.25 3.85 1.64
CA ARG A 28 -0.33 5.25 2.08
C ARG A 28 -1.76 5.82 2.14
N GLY A 29 -2.68 5.25 1.38
CA GLY A 29 -4.09 5.63 1.35
C GLY A 29 -4.67 5.59 -0.06
N LEU A 30 -5.99 5.72 -0.15
CA LEU A 30 -6.72 5.72 -1.41
C LEU A 30 -6.53 7.02 -2.22
N HIS A 31 -6.01 8.08 -1.61
CA HIS A 31 -5.59 9.31 -2.30
C HIS A 31 -4.33 9.09 -3.17
N CYS A 32 -3.57 8.02 -2.91
CA CYS A 32 -2.34 7.73 -3.64
C CYS A 32 -2.65 6.89 -4.90
N PRO A 33 -2.37 7.41 -6.11
CA PRO A 33 -2.66 6.72 -7.36
C PRO A 33 -1.85 5.43 -7.55
N PHE A 34 -0.62 5.36 -7.02
CA PHE A 34 0.17 4.13 -7.00
C PHE A 34 -0.46 3.07 -6.09
N CYS A 35 -0.89 3.46 -4.89
CA CYS A 35 -1.56 2.57 -3.97
C CYS A 35 -2.86 2.01 -4.56
N ARG A 36 -3.67 2.84 -5.23
CA ARG A 36 -4.89 2.39 -5.90
C ARG A 36 -4.60 1.32 -6.97
N ARG A 37 -3.53 1.49 -7.75
CA ARG A 37 -3.08 0.49 -8.74
C ARG A 37 -2.63 -0.81 -8.08
N HIS A 38 -1.83 -0.73 -7.01
CA HIS A 38 -1.40 -1.92 -6.26
C HIS A 38 -2.58 -2.68 -5.67
N ILE A 39 -3.53 -1.97 -5.04
CA ILE A 39 -4.75 -2.56 -4.46
C ILE A 39 -5.59 -3.23 -5.55
N ALA A 40 -5.74 -2.59 -6.72
CA ALA A 40 -6.44 -3.20 -7.85
C ALA A 40 -5.74 -4.46 -8.36
N THR A 41 -4.40 -4.47 -8.43
CA THR A 41 -3.62 -5.66 -8.78
C THR A 41 -3.81 -6.77 -7.75
N ILE A 42 -3.71 -6.47 -6.45
CA ILE A 42 -3.95 -7.46 -5.39
C ILE A 42 -5.37 -8.03 -5.50
N SER A 43 -6.40 -7.19 -5.64
CA SER A 43 -7.76 -7.68 -5.82
C SER A 43 -7.93 -8.61 -7.03
N LYS A 44 -7.15 -8.42 -8.11
CA LYS A 44 -7.17 -9.32 -9.27
C LYS A 44 -6.45 -10.64 -9.00
N LEU A 45 -5.39 -10.61 -8.19
CA LEU A 45 -4.59 -11.78 -7.83
C LEU A 45 -5.20 -12.59 -6.67
N THR A 46 -6.07 -11.99 -5.84
CA THR A 46 -6.66 -12.66 -4.68
C THR A 46 -7.26 -14.02 -5.00
N PRO A 47 -8.07 -14.23 -6.07
CA PRO A 47 -8.60 -15.57 -6.37
C PRO A 47 -7.50 -16.64 -6.56
N ALA A 48 -6.38 -16.27 -7.19
CA ALA A 48 -5.25 -17.17 -7.39
C ALA A 48 -4.46 -17.43 -6.09
N LEU A 49 -4.36 -16.43 -5.21
CA LEU A 49 -3.79 -16.59 -3.87
C LEU A 49 -4.67 -17.48 -2.99
N ASN A 50 -5.98 -17.26 -3.00
CA ASN A 50 -6.94 -18.07 -2.25
C ASN A 50 -6.94 -19.53 -2.71
N ALA A 51 -6.77 -19.79 -4.01
CA ALA A 51 -6.62 -21.15 -4.54
C ALA A 51 -5.34 -21.87 -4.03
N LYS A 52 -4.37 -21.12 -3.52
CA LYS A 52 -3.16 -21.62 -2.84
C LYS A 52 -3.29 -21.63 -1.31
N GLY A 53 -4.48 -21.36 -0.76
CA GLY A 53 -4.70 -21.28 0.69
C GLY A 53 -4.19 -20.00 1.35
N ILE A 54 -3.87 -18.96 0.58
CA ILE A 54 -3.30 -17.71 1.07
C ILE A 54 -4.37 -16.63 1.07
N GLU A 55 -4.54 -15.94 2.21
CA GLU A 55 -5.40 -14.75 2.27
C GLU A 55 -4.66 -13.50 1.83
N SER A 56 -5.37 -12.46 1.38
CA SER A 56 -4.78 -11.15 1.12
C SER A 56 -5.47 -10.08 1.96
N LEU A 57 -4.72 -9.37 2.82
CA LEU A 57 -5.21 -8.24 3.61
C LEU A 57 -4.59 -6.93 3.14
N THR A 58 -5.40 -6.03 2.61
CA THR A 58 -5.01 -4.66 2.27
C THR A 58 -5.28 -3.73 3.45
N VAL A 59 -4.29 -2.94 3.85
CA VAL A 59 -4.42 -1.93 4.91
C VAL A 59 -4.11 -0.56 4.32
N VAL A 60 -5.01 0.40 4.53
CA VAL A 60 -4.87 1.79 4.08
C VAL A 60 -5.01 2.76 5.25
N ASN A 61 -4.32 3.89 5.17
CA ASN A 61 -4.41 4.95 6.19
C ASN A 61 -5.68 5.80 6.05
N THR A 62 -6.47 5.56 5.00
CA THR A 62 -7.70 6.30 4.75
C THR A 62 -8.73 5.98 5.83
N PRO A 63 -9.32 7.00 6.51
CA PRO A 63 -10.35 6.79 7.52
C PRO A 63 -11.49 5.91 7.03
N ILE A 64 -12.02 5.08 7.93
CA ILE A 64 -12.95 3.99 7.63
C ILE A 64 -14.14 4.43 6.76
N GLU A 65 -14.81 5.53 7.10
CA GLU A 65 -15.97 6.03 6.36
C GLU A 65 -15.61 6.48 4.94
N ARG A 66 -14.46 7.15 4.77
CA ARG A 66 -13.95 7.55 3.46
C ARG A 66 -13.57 6.34 2.61
N ALA A 67 -12.96 5.34 3.22
CA ALA A 67 -12.54 4.12 2.54
C ALA A 67 -13.74 3.28 2.08
N ARG A 68 -14.77 3.14 2.93
CA ARG A 68 -16.03 2.47 2.59
C ARG A 68 -16.74 3.18 1.45
N LEU A 69 -16.82 4.51 1.50
CA LEU A 69 -17.41 5.30 0.43
C LEU A 69 -16.68 5.07 -0.90
N TYR A 70 -15.34 5.10 -0.89
CA TYR A 70 -14.56 4.85 -2.09
C TYR A 70 -14.84 3.47 -2.71
N LEU A 71 -14.82 2.40 -1.91
CA LEU A 71 -15.06 1.03 -2.41
C LEU A 71 -16.51 0.76 -2.79
N ARG A 72 -17.47 1.56 -2.30
CA ARG A 72 -18.86 1.53 -2.79
C ARG A 72 -18.95 1.97 -4.26
N TYR A 73 -18.19 2.98 -4.66
CA TYR A 73 -18.15 3.48 -6.04
C TYR A 73 -17.12 2.75 -6.92
N HIS A 74 -16.13 2.10 -6.31
CA HIS A 74 -15.08 1.34 -6.99
C HIS A 74 -15.02 -0.08 -6.43
N PRO A 75 -16.04 -0.91 -6.70
CA PRO A 75 -16.15 -2.23 -6.10
C PRO A 75 -15.00 -3.15 -6.55
N MET A 76 -14.39 -3.82 -5.57
CA MET A 76 -13.32 -4.80 -5.75
C MET A 76 -13.72 -6.09 -5.04
N PRO A 77 -14.48 -7.01 -5.68
CA PRO A 77 -15.20 -8.08 -5.00
C PRO A 77 -14.33 -9.05 -4.18
N ALA A 78 -13.09 -9.29 -4.60
CA ALA A 78 -12.16 -10.19 -3.92
C ALA A 78 -11.24 -9.45 -2.93
N LEU A 79 -11.48 -8.17 -2.64
CA LEU A 79 -10.63 -7.39 -1.76
C LEU A 79 -11.08 -7.53 -0.30
N LEU A 80 -10.19 -8.06 0.55
CA LEU A 80 -10.29 -7.89 2.00
C LEU A 80 -9.44 -6.69 2.40
N ALA A 81 -10.08 -5.65 2.93
CA ALA A 81 -9.40 -4.41 3.30
C ALA A 81 -9.74 -3.91 4.71
N ALA A 82 -8.78 -3.24 5.34
CA ALA A 82 -8.88 -2.64 6.66
C ALA A 82 -8.31 -1.21 6.69
N SER A 83 -8.83 -0.42 7.62
CA SER A 83 -8.44 0.98 7.84
C SER A 83 -7.49 1.09 9.03
N ASP A 84 -6.35 1.75 8.84
CA ASP A 84 -5.37 2.07 9.88
C ASP A 84 -4.88 3.53 9.78
N PRO A 85 -5.70 4.53 10.15
CA PRO A 85 -5.33 5.95 10.04
C PRO A 85 -4.13 6.33 10.91
N GLU A 86 -3.96 5.62 12.03
CA GLU A 86 -2.87 5.79 12.97
C GLU A 86 -1.55 5.18 12.49
N ARG A 87 -1.58 4.43 11.37
CA ARG A 87 -0.40 3.81 10.73
C ARG A 87 0.39 2.91 11.69
N ALA A 88 -0.31 2.28 12.62
CA ALA A 88 0.31 1.41 13.61
C ALA A 88 0.91 0.18 12.95
N SER A 89 0.23 -0.36 11.94
CA SER A 89 0.68 -1.50 11.13
C SER A 89 1.91 -1.14 10.31
N HIS A 90 1.95 0.03 9.66
CA HIS A 90 3.14 0.50 8.94
C HIS A 90 4.37 0.56 9.84
N ARG A 91 4.24 1.16 11.03
CA ARG A 91 5.35 1.20 12.01
C ARG A 91 5.78 -0.19 12.46
N ALA A 92 4.84 -1.09 12.72
CA ALA A 92 5.14 -2.46 13.14
C ALA A 92 5.90 -3.26 12.08
N PHE A 93 5.70 -2.95 10.79
CA PHE A 93 6.39 -3.57 9.65
C PHE A 93 7.61 -2.77 9.16
N GLY A 94 8.07 -1.77 9.93
CA GLY A 94 9.28 -1.01 9.57
C GLY A 94 9.12 -0.07 8.38
N LEU A 95 7.89 0.37 8.09
CA LEU A 95 7.59 1.36 7.05
C LEU A 95 7.44 2.76 7.67
N PRO A 96 8.50 3.58 7.72
CA PRO A 96 8.42 4.90 8.31
C PRO A 96 7.60 5.87 7.44
N ASN A 97 7.18 6.95 8.07
CA ASN A 97 6.72 8.14 7.38
C ASN A 97 7.93 9.05 7.12
N LEU A 98 8.38 9.10 5.87
CA LEU A 98 9.51 9.94 5.44
C LEU A 98 9.24 11.39 5.82
N GLN A 99 10.12 11.97 6.63
CA GLN A 99 10.06 13.36 7.04
C GLN A 99 10.83 14.24 6.07
N ILE A 100 10.27 15.39 5.72
CA ILE A 100 11.01 16.41 5.01
C ILE A 100 11.95 17.10 6.00
N SER A 101 13.23 17.10 5.69
CA SER A 101 14.29 17.79 6.42
C SER A 101 14.79 19.01 5.65
N GLU A 102 15.50 19.91 6.33
CA GLU A 102 16.05 21.13 5.71
C GLU A 102 17.33 20.84 4.93
N ASP A 103 18.24 20.04 5.47
CA ASP A 103 19.62 19.93 4.97
C ASP A 103 20.19 18.49 4.94
N GLU A 104 19.50 17.50 5.52
CA GLU A 104 20.03 16.14 5.67
C GLU A 104 19.10 15.08 5.09
N THR A 105 19.62 14.20 4.25
CA THR A 105 18.91 12.99 3.79
C THR A 105 19.42 11.75 4.51
N VAL A 106 18.50 11.08 5.21
CA VAL A 106 18.72 9.80 5.91
C VAL A 106 17.60 8.85 5.50
N TRP A 107 17.72 8.28 4.31
CA TRP A 107 16.74 7.31 3.83
C TRP A 107 16.66 6.09 4.76
N PRO A 108 15.46 5.56 5.07
CA PRO A 108 14.11 5.96 4.63
C PRO A 108 13.39 6.98 5.54
N TYR A 109 14.08 7.59 6.50
CA TYR A 109 13.44 8.38 7.57
C TYR A 109 13.35 9.88 7.28
N LYS A 110 14.36 10.44 6.63
CA LYS A 110 14.44 11.86 6.26
C LYS A 110 14.91 12.02 4.84
N ALA A 111 14.36 13.00 4.14
CA ALA A 111 14.89 13.46 2.86
C ALA A 111 14.67 14.96 2.72
N THR A 112 15.62 15.67 2.10
CA THR A 112 15.41 17.06 1.77
C THR A 112 14.32 17.19 0.71
N MET A 113 13.60 18.32 0.70
CA MET A 113 12.61 18.61 -0.35
C MET A 113 13.25 18.59 -1.74
N SER A 114 14.51 19.02 -1.86
CA SER A 114 15.28 18.99 -3.10
C SER A 114 15.52 17.55 -3.57
N ASP A 115 15.89 16.64 -2.67
CA ASP A 115 16.11 15.23 -3.00
C ASP A 115 14.81 14.54 -3.43
N VAL A 116 13.71 14.80 -2.73
CA VAL A 116 12.39 14.29 -3.12
C VAL A 116 12.00 14.80 -4.51
N LYS A 117 12.21 16.09 -4.79
CA LYS A 117 11.93 16.69 -6.12
C LYS A 117 12.89 16.23 -7.21
N ALA A 118 14.07 15.73 -6.86
CA ALA A 118 15.03 15.17 -7.82
C ALA A 118 14.64 13.75 -8.26
N MET A 119 13.83 13.02 -7.47
CA MET A 119 13.33 11.70 -7.85
C MET A 119 12.55 11.75 -9.17
N ARG A 120 12.65 10.68 -9.96
CA ARG A 120 11.95 10.55 -11.23
C ARG A 120 11.14 9.27 -11.22
N LEU A 121 9.87 9.42 -10.82
CA LEU A 121 8.91 8.33 -10.82
C LEU A 121 8.44 8.08 -12.24
N ASN A 122 8.31 6.81 -12.61
CA ASN A 122 7.84 6.43 -13.93
C ASN A 122 6.88 5.26 -13.82
N LEU A 123 5.78 5.37 -14.55
CA LEU A 123 4.82 4.29 -14.74
C LEU A 123 4.60 4.11 -16.25
N PRO A 124 5.34 3.20 -16.91
CA PRO A 124 5.27 2.99 -18.35
C PRO A 124 3.84 2.70 -18.83
N GLY A 125 3.46 3.32 -19.95
CA GLY A 125 2.10 3.21 -20.51
C GLY A 125 1.05 4.05 -19.79
N GLU A 126 1.39 4.63 -18.63
CA GLU A 126 0.48 5.47 -17.85
C GLU A 126 0.86 6.94 -17.81
N MET A 127 2.15 7.24 -17.88
CA MET A 127 2.72 8.58 -17.85
C MET A 127 3.43 8.89 -19.17
N PRO A 128 3.40 10.14 -19.65
CA PRO A 128 4.09 10.53 -20.89
C PRO A 128 5.62 10.55 -20.72
N GLU A 129 6.09 10.89 -19.52
CA GLU A 129 7.51 10.94 -19.16
C GLU A 129 7.67 10.77 -17.65
N PRO A 130 8.88 10.41 -17.15
CA PRO A 130 9.15 10.39 -15.71
C PRO A 130 9.04 11.77 -15.07
N MET A 131 8.38 11.87 -13.91
CA MET A 131 8.12 13.13 -13.20
C MET A 131 8.56 13.07 -11.73
N ASP A 132 8.66 14.20 -11.05
CA ASP A 132 8.86 14.21 -9.61
C ASP A 132 7.61 13.67 -8.86
N PRO A 133 7.74 13.23 -7.59
CA PRO A 133 6.64 12.63 -6.86
C PRO A 133 5.38 13.50 -6.79
N PHE A 134 5.51 14.83 -6.66
CA PHE A 134 4.36 15.72 -6.54
C PHE A 134 3.64 15.88 -7.87
N ALA A 135 4.39 16.16 -8.94
CA ALA A 135 3.84 16.25 -10.29
C ALA A 135 3.19 14.91 -10.72
N THR A 136 3.79 13.78 -10.34
CA THR A 136 3.22 12.46 -10.63
C THR A 136 1.89 12.23 -9.92
N LEU A 137 1.81 12.58 -8.63
CA LEU A 137 0.56 12.45 -7.86
C LEU A 137 -0.56 13.28 -8.48
N GLU A 138 -0.28 14.52 -8.87
CA GLU A 138 -1.25 15.40 -9.52
C GLU A 138 -1.71 14.83 -10.87
N TYR A 139 -0.75 14.46 -11.73
CA TYR A 139 -1.03 13.94 -13.06
C TYR A 139 -1.90 12.68 -13.02
N LEU A 140 -1.51 11.69 -12.21
CA LEU A 140 -2.22 10.41 -12.14
C LEU A 140 -3.59 10.56 -11.47
N ASN A 141 -3.74 11.38 -10.42
CA ASN A 141 -5.07 11.62 -9.84
C ASN A 141 -6.01 12.29 -10.84
N LYS A 142 -5.53 13.29 -11.60
CA LYS A 142 -6.31 13.93 -12.67
C LYS A 142 -6.70 12.94 -13.76
N LYS A 143 -5.75 12.11 -14.21
CA LYS A 143 -6.00 11.04 -15.21
C LYS A 143 -7.05 10.04 -14.72
N ASP A 144 -7.01 9.68 -13.44
CA ASP A 144 -7.94 8.74 -12.83
C ASP A 144 -9.30 9.37 -12.48
N GLY A 145 -9.51 10.67 -12.74
CA GLY A 145 -10.71 11.40 -12.34
C GLY A 145 -10.89 11.47 -10.81
N TYR A 146 -9.82 11.35 -10.05
CA TYR A 146 -9.86 11.36 -8.59
C TYR A 146 -9.72 12.78 -8.06
N GLU A 147 -10.78 13.28 -7.45
CA GLU A 147 -10.76 14.57 -6.76
C GLU A 147 -10.23 14.40 -5.33
N ILE A 148 -9.15 15.12 -5.01
CA ILE A 148 -8.60 15.17 -3.66
C ILE A 148 -9.56 15.93 -2.75
N THR A 149 -10.07 15.24 -1.73
CA THR A 149 -10.99 15.82 -0.74
C THR A 149 -10.24 16.47 0.42
N GLU A 150 -10.94 17.22 1.27
CA GLU A 150 -10.38 17.77 2.51
C GLU A 150 -9.85 16.66 3.44
N VAL A 151 -10.55 15.52 3.52
CA VAL A 151 -10.07 14.35 4.28
C VAL A 151 -8.76 13.82 3.70
N ASP A 152 -8.63 13.79 2.38
CA ASP A 152 -7.39 13.37 1.72
C ASP A 152 -6.25 14.35 2.02
N GLN A 153 -6.52 15.66 2.04
CA GLN A 153 -5.55 16.68 2.44
C GLN A 153 -5.06 16.50 3.87
N GLN A 154 -5.93 16.14 4.82
CA GLN A 154 -5.55 15.87 6.22
C GLN A 154 -4.64 14.64 6.34
N ILE A 155 -4.91 13.58 5.58
CA ILE A 155 -4.04 12.40 5.53
C ILE A 155 -2.69 12.77 4.93
N ILE A 156 -2.68 13.51 3.82
CA ILE A 156 -1.45 13.95 3.14
C ILE A 156 -0.62 14.84 4.07
N ALA A 157 -1.22 15.81 4.75
CA ALA A 157 -0.53 16.74 5.65
C ALA A 157 0.24 16.02 6.78
N THR A 158 -0.26 14.87 7.23
CA THR A 158 0.36 14.11 8.33
C THR A 158 1.14 12.88 7.85
N GLY A 159 1.10 12.55 6.56
CA GLY A 159 1.51 11.24 6.03
C GLY A 159 1.94 11.19 4.57
N VAL A 160 2.24 12.32 3.93
CA VAL A 160 2.67 12.38 2.51
C VAL A 160 3.87 11.47 2.21
N GLY A 161 4.77 11.30 3.18
CA GLY A 161 5.96 10.47 3.10
C GLY A 161 5.77 9.01 3.54
N GLN A 162 4.54 8.56 3.84
CA GLN A 162 4.33 7.22 4.39
C GLN A 162 4.72 6.14 3.38
N LEU A 163 5.81 5.43 3.65
CA LEU A 163 6.27 4.37 2.77
C LEU A 163 5.32 3.17 2.79
N VAL A 164 5.27 2.46 1.67
CA VAL A 164 4.38 1.30 1.46
C VAL A 164 5.16 0.00 1.31
N GLY A 165 4.48 -1.12 1.50
CA GLY A 165 5.06 -2.43 1.29
C GLY A 165 4.03 -3.55 1.23
N GLN A 166 4.48 -4.70 0.76
CA GLN A 166 3.76 -5.97 0.75
C GLN A 166 4.60 -7.02 1.45
N PHE A 167 3.97 -7.84 2.27
CA PHE A 167 4.63 -8.84 3.10
C PHE A 167 3.83 -10.12 3.01
N LEU A 168 4.44 -11.19 2.53
CA LEU A 168 3.85 -12.52 2.54
C LEU A 168 4.30 -13.23 3.81
N LEU A 169 3.36 -13.46 4.72
CA LEU A 169 3.60 -14.16 5.99
C LEU A 169 3.15 -15.62 5.86
N ASP A 170 3.95 -16.55 6.38
CA ASP A 170 3.49 -17.92 6.58
C ASP A 170 2.52 -18.02 7.77
N ARG A 171 1.95 -19.22 7.99
CA ARG A 171 1.05 -19.48 9.12
C ARG A 171 1.67 -19.23 10.50
N ASN A 172 2.99 -19.22 10.62
CA ASN A 172 3.68 -18.91 11.87
C ASN A 172 3.92 -17.41 12.02
N GLY A 173 3.45 -16.59 11.09
CA GLY A 173 3.66 -15.14 11.04
C GLY A 173 5.08 -14.75 10.67
N VAL A 174 5.85 -15.62 10.01
CA VAL A 174 7.20 -15.32 9.51
C VAL A 174 7.09 -14.74 8.10
N VAL A 175 7.75 -13.62 7.84
CA VAL A 175 7.83 -13.02 6.50
C VAL A 175 8.67 -13.93 5.59
N ARG A 176 8.06 -14.42 4.51
CA ARG A 176 8.68 -15.31 3.51
C ARG A 176 8.99 -14.61 2.21
N TRP A 177 8.29 -13.53 1.92
CA TRP A 177 8.57 -12.63 0.82
C TRP A 177 8.18 -11.22 1.21
N THR A 178 8.91 -10.23 0.70
CA THR A 178 8.60 -8.82 0.93
C THR A 178 8.92 -7.99 -0.30
N PHE A 179 8.14 -6.94 -0.48
CA PHE A 179 8.45 -5.79 -1.30
C PHE A 179 8.20 -4.55 -0.44
N SER A 180 9.09 -3.57 -0.44
CA SER A 180 8.83 -2.29 0.22
C SER A 180 9.50 -1.13 -0.48
N GLU A 181 8.90 0.07 -0.44
CA GLU A 181 9.56 1.27 -0.95
C GLU A 181 10.88 1.55 -0.20
N VAL A 182 11.05 1.06 1.03
CA VAL A 182 12.29 1.17 1.81
C VAL A 182 13.46 0.45 1.15
N LEU A 183 13.24 -0.80 0.72
CA LEU A 183 14.29 -1.71 0.25
C LEU A 183 14.34 -1.80 -1.29
N ASP A 184 13.18 -1.70 -1.94
CA ASP A 184 12.96 -2.25 -3.29
C ASP A 184 12.48 -1.18 -4.27
N GLY A 185 13.40 -0.28 -4.66
CA GLY A 185 13.20 0.64 -5.78
C GLY A 185 12.66 2.03 -5.43
N GLY A 186 12.43 2.34 -4.15
CA GLY A 186 12.05 3.67 -3.70
C GLY A 186 10.57 4.00 -3.93
N LEU A 187 10.22 5.28 -3.85
CA LEU A 187 8.84 5.75 -3.98
C LEU A 187 8.20 5.32 -5.31
N GLY A 188 6.96 4.85 -5.27
CA GLY A 188 6.19 4.50 -6.46
C GLY A 188 6.65 3.24 -7.19
N ALA A 189 7.64 2.51 -6.65
CA ALA A 189 8.04 1.21 -7.18
C ALA A 189 6.88 0.21 -7.09
N ALA A 190 6.88 -0.78 -8.00
CA ALA A 190 5.86 -1.82 -8.04
C ALA A 190 6.47 -3.19 -7.70
N PRO A 191 5.76 -4.04 -6.93
CA PRO A 191 6.22 -5.40 -6.64
C PRO A 191 6.26 -6.26 -7.90
N ASN A 192 7.24 -7.16 -7.97
CA ASN A 192 7.23 -8.23 -8.97
C ASN A 192 6.15 -9.26 -8.59
N SER A 193 5.04 -9.27 -9.33
CA SER A 193 3.91 -10.16 -9.05
C SER A 193 4.24 -11.63 -9.33
N GLU A 194 5.12 -11.93 -10.27
CA GLU A 194 5.54 -13.30 -10.57
C GLU A 194 6.38 -13.88 -9.43
N GLU A 195 7.32 -13.10 -8.92
CA GLU A 195 8.15 -13.46 -7.77
C GLU A 195 7.28 -13.70 -6.52
N MET A 196 6.35 -12.78 -6.24
CA MET A 196 5.39 -12.92 -5.15
C MET A 196 4.57 -14.22 -5.28
N MET A 197 4.05 -14.50 -6.48
CA MET A 197 3.25 -15.71 -6.74
C MET A 197 4.09 -17.00 -6.67
N SER A 198 5.38 -16.93 -6.98
CA SER A 198 6.34 -18.03 -6.78
C SER A 198 6.51 -18.33 -5.29
N ALA A 199 6.82 -17.31 -4.47
CA ALA A 199 6.96 -17.46 -3.02
C ALA A 199 5.65 -17.94 -2.35
N ALA A 200 4.50 -17.44 -2.81
CA ALA A 200 3.18 -17.94 -2.41
C ALA A 200 3.03 -19.44 -2.68
N SER A 201 3.54 -19.94 -3.80
CA SER A 201 3.43 -21.37 -4.14
C SER A 201 4.27 -22.28 -3.26
N GLU A 202 5.33 -21.76 -2.62
CA GLU A 202 6.18 -22.54 -1.72
C GLU A 202 5.58 -22.73 -0.33
N ILE A 203 4.70 -21.82 0.10
CA ILE A 203 4.12 -21.82 1.45
C ILE A 203 2.62 -22.08 1.47
N GLY A 204 1.96 -22.01 0.31
CA GLY A 204 0.56 -22.29 0.13
C GLY A 204 0.29 -23.79 0.02
N GLN A 205 0.21 -24.49 1.16
CA GLN A 205 -0.33 -25.84 1.33
C GLN A 205 -0.90 -26.03 2.74
#